data_AF-A0A9Q0TGH7-F1
#
_entry.id   AF-A0A9Q0TGH7-F1
#
_cell.length_a   1.000
_cell.length_b   1.000
_cell.length_c   1.000
_cell.angle_alpha   90.00
_cell.angle_beta   90.00
_cell.angle_gamma   90.00
#
_symmetry.space_group_name_H-M   'P 1'
#
loop_
_entity.id
_entity.type
_entity.pdbx_description
1 polymer ?
#
loop_
_entity_poly.entity_id
_entity_poly.type
_entity_poly.pdbx_seq_one_letter_code
_entity_poly.pdbx_strand_id
1 'polypeptide(L)' 'MLKDKYYQAFVTYAGCNVVLAIAAAALCAYVAPAAAGSGIPEIKAYLNGVDAPSILAPATLFVK' A
#
# COMPACT_ATOMS: atom_id res chain seq x y z
N MET A 1 -13.16 5.96 -34.90
CA MET A 1 -12.82 7.28 -34.31
C MET A 1 -13.17 7.43 -32.83
N LEU A 2 -14.31 6.92 -32.33
CA LEU A 2 -14.60 6.93 -30.87
C LEU A 2 -13.91 5.80 -30.09
N LYS A 3 -13.77 4.59 -30.69
CA LYS A 3 -13.11 3.42 -30.07
C LYS A 3 -11.66 3.69 -29.64
N ASP A 4 -10.88 4.39 -30.47
CA ASP A 4 -9.47 4.71 -30.16
C ASP A 4 -9.34 5.64 -28.94
N LYS A 5 -10.27 6.59 -28.78
CA LYS A 5 -10.31 7.49 -27.62
C LYS A 5 -10.64 6.76 -26.32
N TYR A 6 -11.55 5.77 -26.34
CA TYR A 6 -11.83 4.96 -25.15
C TYR A 6 -10.64 4.10 -24.74
N TYR A 7 -9.94 3.52 -25.71
CA TYR A 7 -8.73 2.74 -25.43
C TYR A 7 -7.63 3.62 -24.83
N GLN A 8 -7.37 4.80 -25.40
CA GLN A 8 -6.40 5.76 -24.84
C GLN A 8 -6.79 6.22 -23.43
N ALA A 9 -8.07 6.54 -23.19
CA ALA A 9 -8.55 6.93 -21.86
C ALA A 9 -8.37 5.80 -20.83
N PHE A 10 -8.69 4.56 -21.22
CA PHE A 10 -8.53 3.39 -20.36
C PHE A 10 -7.05 3.12 -20.03
N VAL A 11 -6.17 3.16 -21.03
CA VAL A 11 -4.73 2.94 -20.84
C VAL A 11 -4.13 4.00 -19.93
N THR A 12 -4.49 5.27 -20.11
CA THR A 12 -4.02 6.35 -19.21
C THR A 12 -4.54 6.15 -17.78
N TYR A 13 -5.83 5.84 -17.61
CA TYR A 13 -6.41 5.59 -16.29
C TYR A 13 -5.78 4.39 -15.58
N ALA A 14 -5.69 3.25 -16.26
CA ALA A 14 -5.06 2.04 -15.73
C ALA A 14 -3.57 2.25 -15.46
N GLY A 15 -2.85 2.92 -16.38
CA GLY A 15 -1.43 3.23 -16.22
C GLY A 15 -1.15 4.07 -14.98
N CYS A 16 -1.92 5.13 -14.74
CA CYS A 16 -1.80 5.93 -13.52
C CYS A 16 -2.02 5.10 -12.25
N ASN A 17 -3.08 4.28 -12.22
CA ASN A 17 -3.36 3.42 -11.06
C ASN A 17 -2.26 2.39 -10.82
N VAL A 18 -1.72 1.78 -11.88
CA VAL A 18 -0.63 0.82 -11.79
C VAL A 18 0.64 1.46 -11.25
N VAL A 19 1.01 2.65 -11.74
CA VAL A 19 2.19 3.37 -11.24
C VAL A 19 2.04 3.71 -9.76
N LEU A 20 0.88 4.23 -9.34
CA LEU A 20 0.61 4.53 -7.93
C LEU A 20 0.64 3.27 -7.06
N ALA A 21 0.04 2.18 -7.54
CA ALA A 21 0.03 0.90 -6.83
C ALA A 21 1.44 0.31 -6.70
N ILE A 22 2.27 0.38 -7.73
CA ILE A 22 3.66 -0.09 -7.69
C ILE A 22 4.48 0.77 -6.72
N ALA A 23 4.30 2.09 -6.72
CA ALA A 23 5.00 2.97 -5.79
C ALA A 23 4.64 2.65 -4.34
N ALA A 24 3.35 2.51 -4.03
CA ALA A 24 2.89 2.11 -2.69
C ALA A 24 3.42 0.71 -2.30
N ALA A 25 3.36 -0.25 -3.22
CA ALA A 25 3.86 -1.61 -2.99
C ALA A 25 5.37 -1.63 -2.73
N ALA A 26 6.17 -0.82 -3.45
CA ALA A 26 7.61 -0.73 -3.25
C ALA A 26 7.95 -0.14 -1.87
N LEU A 27 7.23 0.91 -1.44
CA LEU A 27 7.41 1.48 -0.10
C LEU A 27 7.09 0.46 1.00
N CYS A 28 5.97 -0.27 0.87
CA CYS A 28 5.61 -1.32 1.80
C CYS A 28 6.62 -2.49 1.77
N ALA A 29 7.11 -2.90 0.60
CA ALA A 29 7.99 -4.07 0.47
C ALA A 29 9.42 -3.81 0.99
N TYR A 30 9.97 -2.61 0.75
CA TYR A 30 11.38 -2.33 1.01
C TYR A 30 11.64 -1.36 2.17
N VAL A 31 10.68 -0.48 2.51
CA VAL A 31 10.88 0.54 3.56
C VAL A 31 10.22 0.14 4.87
N ALA A 32 8.93 -0.20 4.84
CA ALA A 32 8.19 -0.58 6.05
C ALA A 32 7.25 -1.77 5.79
N PRO A 33 7.74 -3.02 5.90
CA PRO A 33 6.93 -4.23 5.70
C PRO A 33 5.74 -4.33 6.65
N ALA A 34 5.88 -3.83 7.87
CA ALA A 34 4.80 -3.79 8.86
C ALA A 34 3.65 -2.85 8.46
N ALA A 35 3.85 -1.97 7.47
CA ALA A 35 2.80 -1.10 6.94
C ALA A 35 1.90 -1.84 5.93
N ALA A 36 2.23 -3.05 5.49
CA ALA A 36 1.36 -3.81 4.61
C ALA A 36 0.01 -4.13 5.28
N GLY A 37 -1.09 -4.08 4.52
CA GLY A 37 -2.43 -4.44 5.00
C GLY A 37 -3.07 -3.42 5.94
N SER A 38 -4.09 -3.84 6.71
CA SER A 38 -4.90 -2.91 7.52
C SER A 38 -4.30 -2.55 8.87
N GLY A 39 -3.46 -3.39 9.49
CA GLY A 39 -2.93 -3.14 10.84
C GLY A 39 -3.87 -3.55 12.00
N ILE A 40 -5.15 -3.83 11.73
CA ILE A 40 -6.13 -4.20 12.78
C ILE A 40 -5.73 -5.50 13.52
N PRO A 41 -5.32 -6.59 12.84
CA PRO A 41 -4.84 -7.79 13.51
C PRO A 41 -3.63 -7.54 14.43
N GLU A 42 -2.71 -6.69 14.00
CA GLU A 42 -1.48 -6.33 14.71
C GLU A 42 -1.78 -5.54 15.97
N ILE A 43 -2.66 -4.54 15.89
CA ILE A 43 -3.12 -3.80 17.08
C ILE A 43 -3.87 -4.71 18.04
N LYS A 44 -4.69 -5.64 17.54
CA LYS A 44 -5.37 -6.63 18.38
C LYS A 44 -4.38 -7.56 19.07
N ALA A 45 -3.31 -7.99 18.39
CA ALA A 45 -2.25 -8.80 18.98
C ALA A 45 -1.47 -8.02 20.06
N TYR A 46 -1.14 -6.75 19.79
CA TYR A 46 -0.49 -5.86 20.75
C TYR A 46 -1.31 -5.67 22.03
N LEU A 47 -2.63 -5.45 21.90
CA LEU A 47 -3.54 -5.35 23.04
C LEU A 47 -3.69 -6.68 23.80
N ASN A 48 -3.49 -7.82 23.15
CA ASN A 48 -3.39 -9.13 23.80
C ASN A 48 -2.00 -9.41 24.42
N GLY A 49 -1.09 -8.44 24.40
CA GLY A 49 0.25 -8.56 24.97
C GLY A 49 1.31 -9.14 24.02
N VAL A 50 0.97 -9.35 22.74
CA VAL A 50 1.92 -9.82 21.72
C VAL A 50 2.43 -8.61 20.92
N ASP A 51 3.65 -8.17 21.22
CA ASP A 51 4.31 -7.09 20.49
C ASP A 51 5.00 -7.62 19.24
N ALA A 52 4.45 -7.29 18.07
CA ALA A 52 5.01 -7.68 16.78
C ALA A 52 6.11 -6.69 16.36
N PRO A 53 7.18 -7.15 15.69
CA PRO A 53 8.31 -6.29 15.37
C PRO A 53 7.90 -5.12 14.47
N SER A 54 8.33 -3.92 14.85
CA SER A 54 8.18 -2.67 14.07
C SER A 54 6.74 -2.20 13.81
N ILE A 55 5.73 -2.72 14.54
CA ILE A 55 4.33 -2.30 14.33
C ILE A 55 4.07 -0.84 14.72
N LEU A 56 4.76 -0.33 15.74
CA LEU A 56 4.67 1.05 16.22
C LEU A 56 5.86 1.92 15.75
N ALA A 57 6.64 1.44 14.78
CA ALA A 57 7.77 2.21 14.26
C ALA A 57 7.28 3.47 13.52
N PRO A 58 7.92 4.64 13.70
CA PRO A 58 7.55 5.87 12.98
C PRO A 58 7.58 5.73 11.45
N ALA A 59 8.48 4.89 10.93
CA ALA A 59 8.55 4.58 9.49
C ALA A 59 7.29 3.84 9.00
N THR A 60 6.73 2.94 9.83
CA THR A 60 5.47 2.23 9.53
C THR A 60 4.31 3.21 9.44
N LEU A 61 4.26 4.23 10.31
CA LEU A 61 3.24 5.29 10.26
C LEU A 61 3.36 6.17 9.00
N PHE A 62 4.58 6.43 8.53
CA PHE A 62 4.80 7.28 7.35
C PHE A 62 4.48 6.58 6.02
N VAL A 63 4.63 5.25 5.97
CA VAL A 63 4.36 4.44 4.77
C VAL A 63 2.89 4.02 4.66
N LYS A 64 2.16 3.99 5.78
CA LYS A 64 0.72 3.66 5.86
C LYS A 64 -0.15 4.83 5.40
#